data_AF-K3XSA2-F1
#
_entry.id   AF-K3XSA2-F1
#
_cell.length_a   1.000
_cell.length_b   1.000
_cell.length_c   1.000
_cell.angle_alpha   90.00
_cell.angle_beta   90.00
_cell.angle_gamma   90.00
#
_symmetry.space_group_name_H-M   'P 1'
#
loop_
_entity.id
_entity.type
_entity.pdbx_description
1 polymer ?
#
loop_
_entity_poly.entity_id
_entity_poly.type
_entity_poly.pdbx_seq_one_letter_code
_entity_poly.pdbx_strand_id
1 'polypeptide(L)'
;MEAAAASTASKLGLPPGFRFVPTDEEVVVHYLLRRIQNQPLPVGDILDDDPLSAPPWLLLAKHGRKGDAFFFAEGQAMKGKGSRQKRSCAGGGTWEGQGQRKAAKGREGEKLRVRVDGEEIEWRKYALNFQGEVIKGSTGWVMHEYSITAPPELAASPVRVYRIRFSGHGKNAQKRKRNEIDWASDEEEE
;
A
#
# COMPACT_ATOMS: atom_id res chain seq x y z
N MET A 1 -16.01 -0.57 24.76
CA MET A 1 -16.20 0.45 23.71
C MET A 1 -14.82 0.89 23.28
N GLU A 2 -14.32 0.37 22.17
CA GLU A 2 -12.98 0.72 21.66
C GLU A 2 -13.08 2.09 20.97
N ALA A 3 -12.35 3.08 21.48
CA ALA A 3 -12.35 4.42 20.93
C ALA A 3 -11.75 4.37 19.51
N ALA A 4 -12.53 4.74 18.51
CA ALA A 4 -11.99 4.96 17.17
C ALA A 4 -10.86 5.99 17.27
N ALA A 5 -9.65 5.62 16.83
CA ALA A 5 -8.53 6.55 16.83
C ALA A 5 -8.91 7.80 16.00
N ALA A 6 -9.00 8.96 16.66
CA ALA A 6 -9.30 10.21 15.99
C ALA A 6 -8.22 10.50 14.94
N SER A 7 -8.63 10.95 13.75
CA SER A 7 -7.70 11.34 12.69
C SER A 7 -6.80 12.48 13.18
N THR A 8 -5.56 12.54 12.67
CA THR A 8 -4.60 13.60 13.02
C THR A 8 -5.20 14.99 12.78
N ALA A 9 -6.01 15.15 11.72
CA ALA A 9 -6.73 16.38 11.42
C ALA A 9 -7.67 16.83 12.55
N SER A 10 -8.40 15.90 13.15
CA SER A 10 -9.32 16.20 14.26
C SER A 10 -8.56 16.59 15.52
N LYS A 11 -7.43 15.91 15.80
CA LYS A 11 -6.55 16.22 16.94
C LYS A 11 -5.90 17.60 16.82
N LEU A 12 -5.67 18.07 15.60
CA LEU A 12 -5.07 19.37 15.31
C LEU A 12 -6.09 20.50 15.13
N GLY A 13 -7.39 20.24 15.38
CA GLY A 13 -8.44 21.25 15.26
C GLY A 13 -8.65 21.75 13.83
N LEU A 14 -8.32 20.93 12.82
CA LEU A 14 -8.55 21.30 11.43
C LEU A 14 -10.06 21.38 11.13
N PRO A 15 -10.48 22.26 10.20
CA PRO A 15 -11.89 22.39 9.85
C PRO A 15 -12.52 21.04 9.46
N PRO A 16 -13.78 20.79 9.86
CA PRO A 16 -14.53 19.63 9.40
C PRO A 16 -14.46 19.48 7.88
N GLY A 17 -14.17 18.27 7.42
CA GLY A 17 -14.03 17.97 5.99
C GLY A 17 -12.59 18.02 5.46
N PHE A 18 -11.61 18.48 6.26
CA PHE A 18 -10.20 18.30 5.91
C PHE A 18 -9.86 16.82 5.76
N ARG A 19 -9.17 16.47 4.67
CA ARG A 19 -8.76 15.09 4.38
C ARG A 19 -7.31 15.05 3.94
N PHE A 20 -6.61 14.04 4.41
CA PHE A 20 -5.28 13.72 3.93
C PHE A 20 -5.36 13.05 2.55
N VAL A 21 -5.12 13.82 1.48
CA VAL A 21 -5.18 13.34 0.09
C VAL A 21 -3.94 13.81 -0.67
N PRO A 22 -2.74 13.37 -0.27
CA PRO A 22 -1.52 13.77 -0.97
C PRO A 22 -1.47 13.16 -2.38
N THR A 23 -0.90 13.90 -3.32
CA THR A 23 -0.43 13.40 -4.62
C THR A 23 0.75 12.45 -4.43
N ASP A 24 1.06 11.66 -5.46
CA ASP A 24 2.20 10.73 -5.40
C ASP A 24 3.53 11.46 -5.16
N GLU A 25 3.71 12.66 -5.76
CA GLU A 25 4.89 13.50 -5.56
C GLU A 25 4.95 14.05 -4.13
N GLU A 26 3.83 14.53 -3.58
CA GLU A 26 3.79 15.01 -2.19
C GLU A 26 4.11 13.90 -1.19
N VAL A 27 3.64 12.66 -1.42
CA VAL A 27 4.01 11.49 -0.60
C VAL A 27 5.52 11.30 -0.58
N VAL A 28 6.19 11.47 -1.72
CA VAL A 28 7.63 11.27 -1.82
C VAL A 28 8.40 12.45 -1.21
N VAL A 29 8.12 13.67 -1.65
CA VAL A 29 8.89 14.87 -1.31
C VAL A 29 8.64 15.30 0.13
N HIS A 30 7.38 15.36 0.56
CA HIS A 30 7.04 15.95 1.85
C HIS A 30 7.00 14.94 2.99
N TYR A 31 6.90 13.64 2.68
CA TYR A 31 6.81 12.60 3.71
C TYR A 31 7.99 11.63 3.67
N LEU A 32 8.16 10.87 2.57
CA LEU A 32 9.20 9.84 2.51
C LEU A 32 10.62 10.41 2.59
N LEU A 33 10.93 11.41 1.76
CA LEU A 33 12.24 12.08 1.73
C LEU A 33 12.59 12.66 3.10
N ARG A 34 11.66 13.41 3.69
CA ARG A 34 11.81 13.99 5.02
C ARG A 34 12.00 12.93 6.11
N ARG A 35 11.24 11.83 6.06
CA ARG A 35 11.39 10.71 7.00
C ARG A 35 12.78 10.09 6.90
N ILE A 36 13.31 9.88 5.69
CA ILE A 36 14.65 9.33 5.46
C ILE A 36 15.72 10.30 5.97
N GLN A 37 15.54 11.60 5.77
CA GLN A 37 16.47 12.64 6.23
C GLN A 37 16.28 13.04 7.70
N ASN A 38 15.39 12.37 8.44
CA ASN A 38 15.03 12.70 9.83
C ASN A 38 14.58 14.16 10.02
N GLN A 39 13.93 14.73 9.01
CA GLN A 39 13.36 16.07 9.05
C GLN A 39 11.94 16.06 9.63
N PRO A 40 11.48 17.18 10.22
CA PRO A 40 10.09 17.31 10.66
C PRO A 40 9.09 17.06 9.53
N LEU A 41 8.13 16.18 9.79
CA LEU A 41 7.03 15.89 8.87
C LEU A 41 5.96 16.99 8.97
N PRO A 42 5.39 17.43 7.83
CA PRO A 42 4.22 18.29 7.86
C PRO A 42 3.02 17.54 8.44
N VAL A 43 1.93 18.27 8.70
CA VAL A 43 0.67 17.67 9.14
C VAL A 43 0.21 16.63 8.13
N GLY A 44 0.11 15.38 8.59
CA GLY A 44 -0.25 14.25 7.75
C GLY A 44 -0.83 13.09 8.55
N ASP A 45 -1.18 12.04 7.83
CA ASP A 45 -1.93 10.91 8.39
C ASP A 45 -1.34 9.58 7.93
N ILE A 46 -0.03 9.43 8.17
CA ILE A 46 0.76 8.22 7.86
C ILE A 46 1.09 7.51 9.17
N LEU A 47 0.80 6.22 9.24
CA LEU A 47 0.93 5.38 10.44
C LEU A 47 2.27 4.63 10.43
N ASP A 48 2.86 4.33 11.58
CA ASP A 48 4.02 3.42 11.66
C ASP A 48 3.52 1.99 11.95
N ASP A 49 3.38 1.16 10.90
CA ASP A 49 3.01 -0.25 11.01
C ASP A 49 3.43 -1.01 9.74
N ASP A 50 3.74 -2.29 9.87
CA ASP A 50 4.12 -3.12 8.72
C ASP A 50 2.87 -3.46 7.88
N PRO A 51 2.84 -3.11 6.58
CA PRO A 51 1.74 -3.48 5.69
C PRO A 51 1.52 -5.00 5.52
N LEU A 52 2.47 -5.83 5.95
CA LEU A 52 2.41 -7.30 5.91
C LEU A 52 2.00 -7.92 7.26
N SER A 53 1.79 -7.11 8.31
CA SER A 53 1.46 -7.60 9.65
C SER A 53 0.05 -8.20 9.77
N ALA A 54 -0.84 -7.92 8.82
CA ALA A 54 -2.21 -8.44 8.77
C ALA A 54 -2.81 -8.29 7.36
N PRO A 55 -3.92 -8.98 7.04
CA PRO A 55 -4.71 -8.67 5.85
C PRO A 55 -5.22 -7.21 5.89
N PRO A 56 -5.41 -6.56 4.74
CA PRO A 56 -5.61 -5.11 4.67
C PRO A 56 -6.81 -4.60 5.47
N TRP A 57 -7.92 -5.35 5.51
CA TRP A 57 -9.10 -4.95 6.30
C TRP A 57 -8.85 -5.01 7.82
N LEU A 58 -8.09 -6.00 8.29
CA LEU A 58 -7.72 -6.13 9.70
C LEU A 58 -6.70 -5.05 10.08
N LEU A 59 -5.70 -4.81 9.22
CA LEU A 59 -4.71 -3.76 9.45
C LEU A 59 -5.35 -2.37 9.55
N LEU A 60 -6.27 -2.04 8.63
CA LEU A 60 -6.97 -0.75 8.70
C LEU A 60 -7.88 -0.67 9.94
N ALA A 61 -8.58 -1.75 10.29
CA ALA A 61 -9.43 -1.79 11.48
C ALA A 61 -8.64 -1.55 12.78
N LYS A 62 -7.44 -2.15 12.91
CA LYS A 62 -6.49 -1.94 14.02
C LYS A 62 -6.20 -0.46 14.28
N HIS A 63 -6.18 0.36 13.22
CA HIS A 63 -5.89 1.80 13.29
C HIS A 63 -7.15 2.69 13.19
N GLY A 64 -8.34 2.11 13.32
CA GLY A 64 -9.61 2.84 13.19
C GLY A 64 -9.83 3.45 11.80
N ARG A 65 -9.15 2.93 10.77
CA ARG A 65 -9.24 3.42 9.38
C ARG A 65 -10.28 2.66 8.59
N LYS A 66 -10.91 3.36 7.65
CA LYS A 66 -11.90 2.79 6.74
C LYS A 66 -11.47 3.02 5.31
N GLY A 67 -11.15 1.93 4.62
CA GLY A 67 -11.00 1.89 3.16
C GLY A 67 -9.73 2.51 2.56
N ASP A 68 -9.00 3.37 3.25
CA ASP A 68 -7.72 3.94 2.80
C ASP A 68 -6.85 4.35 4.00
N ALA A 69 -5.54 4.09 3.91
CA ALA A 69 -4.55 4.49 4.91
C ALA A 69 -3.13 4.49 4.31
N PHE A 70 -2.26 5.32 4.89
CA PHE A 70 -0.84 5.36 4.57
C PHE A 70 -0.01 4.82 5.73
N PHE A 71 1.10 4.14 5.42
CA PHE A 71 2.00 3.54 6.40
C PHE A 71 3.46 3.81 6.07
N PHE A 72 4.27 4.12 7.07
CA PHE A 72 5.72 3.97 7.05
C PHE A 72 6.09 2.57 7.51
N ALA A 73 6.91 1.90 6.72
CA ALA A 73 7.54 0.64 7.11
C ALA A 73 8.83 0.42 6.32
N GLU A 74 9.67 -0.48 6.81
CA GLU A 74 10.84 -0.93 6.07
C GLU A 74 10.43 -1.86 4.92
N GLY A 75 11.02 -1.64 3.76
CA GLY A 75 10.91 -2.54 2.62
C GLY A 75 11.60 -3.86 2.93
N GLN A 76 10.94 -4.97 2.57
CA GLN A 76 11.51 -6.29 2.81
C GLN A 76 12.82 -6.49 2.04
N ALA A 77 13.84 -7.00 2.74
CA ALA A 77 15.10 -7.38 2.12
C ALA A 77 14.85 -8.48 1.06
N MET A 78 15.43 -8.29 -0.13
CA MET A 78 15.49 -9.37 -1.12
C MET A 78 16.53 -10.40 -0.69
N LYS A 79 16.18 -11.68 -0.72
CA LYS A 79 17.08 -12.80 -0.34
C LYS A 79 18.21 -13.05 -1.36
N GLY A 80 18.47 -12.13 -2.28
CA GLY A 80 19.47 -12.25 -3.34
C GLY A 80 19.05 -11.56 -4.64
N LYS A 81 20.01 -11.35 -5.54
CA LYS A 81 19.83 -10.69 -6.84
C LYS A 81 18.87 -11.51 -7.70
N GLY A 82 17.73 -10.93 -8.08
CA GLY A 82 16.70 -11.60 -8.89
C GLY A 82 15.66 -12.41 -8.11
N SER A 83 15.74 -12.48 -6.78
CA SER A 83 14.68 -13.12 -5.97
C SER A 83 13.43 -12.25 -5.90
N ARG A 84 12.25 -12.86 -6.09
CA ARG A 84 10.97 -12.15 -5.90
C ARG A 84 10.76 -11.94 -4.41
N GLN A 85 10.46 -10.70 -4.01
CA GLN A 85 10.12 -10.37 -2.63
C GLN A 85 8.88 -11.17 -2.20
N LYS A 86 8.98 -11.95 -1.12
CA LYS A 86 7.84 -12.61 -0.49
C LYS A 86 7.02 -11.55 0.24
N ARG A 87 5.73 -11.43 -0.05
CA ARG A 87 4.83 -10.43 0.53
C ARG A 87 3.55 -11.08 1.10
N SER A 88 3.72 -12.23 1.75
CA SER A 88 2.64 -12.90 2.46
C SER A 88 2.35 -12.16 3.75
N CYS A 89 1.06 -12.00 4.08
CA CYS A 89 0.66 -11.34 5.32
C CYS A 89 0.51 -12.38 6.44
N ALA A 90 0.79 -11.97 7.69
CA ALA A 90 0.34 -12.74 8.83
C ALA A 90 -1.20 -12.79 8.83
N GLY A 91 -1.79 -13.92 9.19
CA GLY A 91 -3.24 -14.11 9.09
C GLY A 91 -3.78 -14.36 7.67
N GLY A 92 -2.88 -14.60 6.69
CA GLY A 92 -3.25 -15.13 5.38
C GLY A 92 -3.20 -14.15 4.23
N GLY A 93 -3.10 -14.69 3.01
CA GLY A 93 -3.10 -13.94 1.76
C GLY A 93 -1.73 -13.37 1.39
N THR A 94 -1.63 -12.77 0.21
CA THR A 94 -0.35 -12.27 -0.32
C THR A 94 -0.55 -11.05 -1.22
N TRP A 95 0.36 -10.09 -1.13
CA TRP A 95 0.43 -8.97 -2.06
C TRP A 95 1.21 -9.34 -3.31
N GLU A 96 0.57 -9.28 -4.46
CA GLU A 96 1.18 -9.57 -5.76
C GLU A 96 1.22 -8.31 -6.62
N GLY A 97 2.38 -8.00 -7.22
CA GLY A 97 2.49 -6.89 -8.18
C GLY A 97 1.53 -7.09 -9.36
N GLN A 98 0.94 -6.01 -9.85
CA GLN A 98 0.17 -6.07 -11.08
C GLN A 98 1.12 -6.46 -12.22
N GLY A 99 0.70 -7.38 -13.08
CA GLY A 99 1.49 -7.69 -14.28
C GLY A 99 1.56 -6.45 -15.19
N GLN A 100 2.61 -6.34 -16.00
CA GLN A 100 2.82 -5.31 -17.05
C GLN A 100 1.74 -5.28 -18.16
N ARG A 101 0.50 -5.73 -17.94
CA ARG A 101 -0.54 -5.67 -18.95
C ARG A 101 -1.18 -4.28 -18.96
N LYS A 102 -0.59 -3.44 -19.83
CA LYS A 102 -1.19 -2.30 -20.55
C LYS A 102 -1.90 -1.26 -19.67
N ALA A 103 -1.16 -0.29 -19.13
CA ALA A 103 -1.69 1.03 -18.85
C ALA A 103 -0.95 2.07 -19.70
N ALA A 104 -1.72 2.91 -20.39
CA ALA A 104 -1.23 4.09 -21.07
C ALA A 104 -0.92 5.18 -20.02
N LYS A 105 0.31 5.72 -20.06
CA LYS A 105 0.95 6.68 -19.14
C LYS A 105 1.09 6.21 -17.68
N GLY A 106 2.35 6.07 -17.24
CA GLY A 106 2.75 5.61 -15.91
C GLY A 106 2.90 4.10 -15.84
N ARG A 107 4.12 3.58 -16.07
CA ARG A 107 4.40 2.13 -15.93
C ARG A 107 4.59 1.78 -14.46
N GLU A 108 4.08 0.64 -14.02
CA GLU A 108 4.41 0.10 -12.70
C GLU A 108 5.93 -0.08 -12.58
N GLY A 109 6.53 0.51 -11.53
CA GLY A 109 7.98 0.53 -11.36
C GLY A 109 8.72 1.48 -12.31
N GLU A 110 8.02 2.41 -12.98
CA GLU A 110 8.67 3.50 -13.71
C GLU A 110 9.49 4.36 -12.74
N LYS A 111 10.69 4.74 -13.18
CA LYS A 111 11.51 5.71 -12.49
C LYS A 111 10.96 7.10 -12.77
N LEU A 112 10.49 7.75 -11.71
CA LEU A 112 9.98 9.10 -11.72
C LEU A 112 11.02 10.03 -11.09
N ARG A 113 10.96 11.31 -11.44
CA ARG A 113 11.95 12.30 -11.02
C ARG A 113 11.27 13.56 -10.50
N VAL A 114 11.86 14.16 -9.48
CA VAL A 114 11.45 15.45 -8.94
C VAL A 114 12.69 16.21 -8.48
N ARG A 115 12.70 17.54 -8.63
CA ARG A 115 13.80 18.38 -8.15
C ARG A 115 13.42 19.02 -6.82
N VAL A 116 14.22 18.80 -5.78
CA VAL A 116 14.02 19.33 -4.43
C VAL A 116 15.29 20.08 -4.03
N ASP A 117 15.18 21.37 -3.69
CA ASP A 117 16.31 22.20 -3.25
C ASP A 117 17.55 22.17 -4.17
N GLY A 118 17.33 21.99 -5.48
CA GLY A 118 18.40 21.91 -6.49
C GLY A 118 18.96 20.50 -6.71
N GLU A 119 18.50 19.51 -5.97
CA GLU A 119 18.86 18.10 -6.11
C GLU A 119 17.80 17.32 -6.91
N GLU A 120 18.22 16.40 -7.77
CA GLU A 120 17.30 15.50 -8.49
C GLU A 120 17.09 14.22 -7.69
N ILE A 121 15.83 13.95 -7.32
CA ILE A 121 15.42 12.75 -6.60
C ILE A 121 14.74 11.80 -7.59
N GLU A 122 15.28 10.59 -7.76
CA GLU A 122 14.59 9.51 -8.47
C GLU A 122 13.78 8.68 -7.49
N TRP A 123 12.56 8.32 -7.85
CA TRP A 123 11.69 7.45 -7.07
C TRP A 123 10.87 6.51 -7.95
N ARG A 124 10.22 5.51 -7.35
CA ARG A 124 9.37 4.54 -8.04
C ARG A 124 8.11 4.25 -7.24
N LYS A 125 7.07 3.82 -7.96
CA LYS A 125 5.79 3.36 -7.41
C LYS A 125 5.46 1.96 -7.93
N TYR A 126 5.22 1.02 -7.02
CA TYR A 126 4.64 -0.29 -7.36
C TYR A 126 3.18 -0.35 -6.99
N ALA A 127 2.39 -1.07 -7.80
CA ALA A 127 1.00 -1.35 -7.54
C ALA A 127 0.82 -2.84 -7.29
N LEU A 128 0.29 -3.19 -6.13
CA LEU A 128 0.09 -4.58 -5.72
C LEU A 128 -1.38 -4.83 -5.46
N ASN A 129 -1.86 -6.01 -5.84
CA ASN A 129 -3.18 -6.52 -5.52
C ASN A 129 -3.08 -7.57 -4.42
N PHE A 130 -3.93 -7.47 -3.41
CA PHE A 130 -4.03 -8.50 -2.38
C PHE A 130 -4.81 -9.71 -2.89
N GLN A 131 -4.16 -10.87 -2.92
CA GLN A 131 -4.77 -12.15 -3.23
C GLN A 131 -5.27 -12.84 -1.97
N GLY A 132 -6.51 -13.35 -2.04
CA GLY A 132 -7.09 -14.17 -0.96
C GLY A 132 -6.38 -15.51 -0.83
N GLU A 133 -6.27 -16.00 0.40
CA GLU A 133 -5.67 -17.31 0.70
C GLU A 133 -6.59 -18.48 0.34
N VAL A 134 -7.81 -18.46 0.87
CA VAL A 134 -8.81 -19.51 0.68
C VAL A 134 -9.35 -19.48 -0.75
N ILE A 135 -9.85 -18.32 -1.19
CA ILE A 135 -10.33 -18.12 -2.56
C ILE A 135 -9.26 -17.33 -3.32
N LYS A 136 -8.51 -18.05 -4.15
CA LYS A 136 -7.44 -17.46 -4.97
C LYS A 136 -7.99 -16.43 -5.96
N GLY A 137 -7.46 -15.22 -5.86
CA GLY A 137 -7.81 -14.10 -6.75
C GLY A 137 -7.80 -12.76 -6.03
N SER A 138 -7.91 -11.70 -6.83
CA SER A 138 -7.92 -10.33 -6.31
C SER A 138 -9.12 -10.10 -5.40
N THR A 139 -8.83 -9.61 -4.20
CA THR A 139 -9.83 -9.22 -3.20
C THR A 139 -10.32 -7.78 -3.39
N GLY A 140 -9.81 -7.07 -4.40
CA GLY A 140 -10.06 -5.65 -4.65
C GLY A 140 -9.32 -4.68 -3.73
N TRP A 141 -8.46 -5.18 -2.85
CA TRP A 141 -7.51 -4.36 -2.09
C TRP A 141 -6.24 -4.13 -2.91
N VAL A 142 -5.79 -2.87 -2.92
CA VAL A 142 -4.62 -2.41 -3.65
C VAL A 142 -3.66 -1.76 -2.68
N MET A 143 -2.37 -2.00 -2.89
CA MET A 143 -1.27 -1.33 -2.20
C MET A 143 -0.42 -0.59 -3.21
N HIS A 144 -0.12 0.67 -2.92
CA HIS A 144 0.96 1.40 -3.60
C HIS A 144 2.18 1.48 -2.70
N GLU A 145 3.32 0.96 -3.15
CA GLU A 145 4.61 1.10 -2.47
C GLU A 145 5.41 2.21 -3.14
N TYR A 146 5.86 3.20 -2.36
CA TYR A 146 6.70 4.31 -2.80
C TYR A 146 8.12 4.14 -2.23
N SER A 147 9.13 4.34 -3.08
CA SER A 147 10.53 4.28 -2.67
C SER A 147 11.41 5.27 -3.42
N ILE A 148 12.38 5.87 -2.75
CA ILE A 148 13.45 6.63 -3.38
C ILE A 148 14.52 5.67 -3.91
N THR A 149 15.01 5.94 -5.13
CA THR A 149 15.99 5.11 -5.85
C THR A 149 17.26 5.87 -6.25
N ALA A 150 17.27 7.19 -6.16
CA ALA A 150 18.46 8.01 -6.26
C ALA A 150 18.23 9.34 -5.51
N PRO A 151 19.29 9.98 -5.01
CA PRO A 151 20.70 9.56 -5.05
C PRO A 151 21.01 8.33 -4.16
N PRO A 152 22.19 7.68 -4.31
CA PRO A 152 22.52 6.41 -3.64
C PRO A 152 22.34 6.42 -2.12
N GLU A 153 22.67 7.52 -1.45
CA GLU A 153 22.53 7.71 -0.01
C GLU A 153 21.08 7.63 0.46
N LEU A 154 20.13 8.16 -0.32
CA LEU A 154 18.71 8.03 -0.03
C LEU A 154 18.17 6.66 -0.45
N ALA A 155 18.65 6.14 -1.58
CA ALA A 155 18.27 4.84 -2.11
C ALA A 155 18.65 3.67 -1.17
N ALA A 156 19.71 3.84 -0.39
CA ALA A 156 20.15 2.88 0.62
C ALA A 156 19.17 2.74 1.79
N SER A 157 18.29 3.73 2.01
CA SER A 157 17.32 3.67 3.10
C SER A 157 16.31 2.53 2.87
N PRO A 158 16.04 1.69 3.89
CA PRO A 158 15.02 0.66 3.81
C PRO A 158 13.61 1.25 3.89
N VAL A 159 13.44 2.49 4.35
CA VAL A 159 12.13 3.10 4.63
C VAL A 159 11.33 3.27 3.33
N ARG A 160 10.05 2.93 3.39
CA ARG A 160 9.07 3.05 2.31
C ARG A 160 7.79 3.69 2.82
N VAL A 161 7.00 4.24 1.91
CA VAL A 161 5.59 4.57 2.19
C VAL A 161 4.70 3.58 1.48
N TYR A 162 3.67 3.10 2.16
CA TYR A 162 2.64 2.21 1.64
C TYR A 162 1.29 2.89 1.71
N ARG A 163 0.55 2.96 0.61
CA ARG A 163 -0.87 3.33 0.63
C ARG A 163 -1.71 2.09 0.39
N ILE A 164 -2.50 1.67 1.38
CA ILE A 164 -3.42 0.55 1.24
C ILE A 164 -4.83 1.11 1.08
N ARG A 165 -5.51 0.73 0.00
CA ARG A 165 -6.89 1.14 -0.25
C ARG A 165 -7.75 0.05 -0.85
N PHE A 166 -9.03 0.17 -0.59
CA PHE A 166 -10.04 -0.65 -1.25
C PHE A 166 -10.43 -0.02 -2.59
N SER A 167 -10.23 -0.75 -3.69
CA SER A 167 -10.58 -0.31 -5.07
C SER A 167 -11.86 -0.94 -5.62
N GLY A 168 -12.27 -2.10 -5.07
CA GLY A 168 -13.37 -2.92 -5.60
C GLY A 168 -13.07 -3.67 -6.90
N HIS A 169 -11.96 -3.35 -7.57
CA HIS A 169 -11.59 -3.96 -8.85
C HIS A 169 -11.21 -5.44 -8.66
N GLY A 170 -11.77 -6.36 -9.46
CA GLY A 170 -11.49 -7.80 -9.38
C GLY A 170 -12.36 -8.61 -8.42
N LYS A 171 -13.12 -7.97 -7.51
CA LYS A 171 -14.06 -8.69 -6.62
C LYS A 171 -15.13 -9.49 -7.36
N ASN A 172 -15.57 -9.00 -8.53
CA ASN A 172 -16.60 -9.68 -9.31
C ASN A 172 -16.13 -11.04 -9.83
N ALA A 173 -14.83 -11.20 -10.11
CA ALA A 173 -14.26 -12.49 -10.48
C ALA A 173 -14.25 -13.47 -9.31
N GLN A 174 -13.96 -12.99 -8.09
CA GLN A 174 -14.00 -13.81 -6.88
C GLN A 174 -15.43 -14.22 -6.50
N LYS A 175 -16.43 -13.32 -6.62
CA LYS A 175 -17.84 -13.65 -6.40
C LYS A 175 -18.33 -14.76 -7.34
N ARG A 176 -17.94 -14.70 -8.62
CA ARG A 176 -18.27 -15.75 -9.61
C ARG A 176 -17.67 -17.10 -9.21
N LYS A 177 -16.39 -17.14 -8.84
CA LYS A 177 -15.73 -18.38 -8.38
C LYS A 177 -16.31 -18.94 -7.10
N ARG A 178 -16.69 -18.08 -6.14
CA ARG A 178 -17.35 -18.55 -4.90
C ARG A 178 -18.68 -19.23 -5.23
N ASN A 179 -19.50 -18.58 -6.04
CA ASN A 179 -20.77 -19.18 -6.47
C ASN A 179 -20.54 -20.50 -7.20
N GLU A 180 -19.53 -20.61 -8.07
CA GLU A 180 -19.19 -21.85 -8.80
C GLU A 180 -18.75 -23.00 -7.86
N ILE A 181 -18.01 -22.71 -6.79
CA ILE A 181 -17.65 -23.71 -5.76
C ILE A 181 -18.88 -24.14 -4.99
N ASP A 182 -19.72 -23.20 -4.55
CA ASP A 182 -20.95 -23.51 -3.82
C ASP A 182 -21.87 -24.43 -4.66
N TRP A 183 -22.04 -24.17 -5.96
CA TRP A 183 -22.81 -25.04 -6.87
C TRP A 183 -22.20 -26.44 -7.03
N ALA A 184 -20.87 -26.56 -7.09
CA ALA A 184 -20.21 -27.85 -7.27
C ALA A 184 -20.24 -28.72 -6.00
N SER A 185 -20.31 -28.10 -4.81
CA SER A 185 -20.48 -28.83 -3.54
C SER A 185 -21.89 -29.40 -3.37
N ASP A 186 -22.91 -28.73 -3.93
CA ASP A 186 -24.29 -29.23 -3.90
C ASP A 186 -24.51 -30.42 -4.86
N GLU A 187 -23.69 -30.57 -5.92
CA GLU A 187 -23.78 -31.68 -6.89
C GLU A 187 -23.06 -32.97 -6.44
N GLU A 188 -22.17 -32.91 -5.44
CA GLU A 188 -21.44 -34.09 -4.90
C GLU A 188 -22.16 -34.77 -3.71
N GLU A 189 -23.27 -34.21 -3.22
CA GLU A 189 -24.07 -34.78 -2.11
C GLU A 189 -25.29 -35.63 -2.57
N GLU A 190 -25.47 -35.88 -3.88
CA GLU A 190 -26.47 -36.83 -4.45
C GLU A 190 -25.87 -38.18 -4.89
#